data_AF-A0ABD3P0Q6-F1
#
_entry.id   AF-A0ABD3P0Q6-F1
#
_cell.length_a   1.000
_cell.length_b   1.000
_cell.length_c   1.000
_cell.angle_alpha   90.00
_cell.angle_beta   90.00
_cell.angle_gamma   90.00
#
_symmetry.space_group_name_H-M   'P 1'
#
loop_
_entity.id
_entity.type
_entity.pdbx_description
1 polymer ?
#
loop_
_entity_poly.entity_id
_entity_poly.type
_entity_poly.pdbx_seq_one_letter_code
_entity_poly.pdbx_strand_id
1 'polypeptide(L)'
;MSSPGFSLEQLMELAGLSVAEAVYDVIVVPGEEGGGKDGGGGGTKGRKKRALLVCGPGNNGGDGLVAARHLVHFGLDATVVYPVRSTKTHFVNLVRQCEDVGIPILERVPAASSTSHACADDDYHDDESGDDGRGRRYDVVVDAVFGFSFRGSAPREPYASAIAAMSDMREKDGSVLVSVDVPSGWDVDGAGGDATARGVDLVPDVLVSLTAPKVFARSFRGRHFVGGRFLPPALAEKYGIRMPQYPDTRQTMEVEIDDGKVTCDAGVDSEDWAAQYQAYLDEIEVEKKIEVDLKDVRHVKVEDWSLQYAQYCEEKEREFFGSRKTTEG
;
A
#
# COMPACT_ATOMS: atom_id res chain seq x y z
N MET A 1 22.95 6.79 -18.55
CA MET A 1 21.87 7.77 -18.27
C MET A 1 21.98 8.19 -16.81
N SER A 2 21.80 9.48 -16.50
CA SER A 2 21.74 9.98 -15.13
C SER A 2 20.51 9.43 -14.40
N SER A 3 20.61 9.26 -13.07
CA SER A 3 19.45 8.92 -12.23
C SER A 3 18.35 9.98 -12.37
N PRO A 4 17.06 9.60 -12.34
CA PRO A 4 15.96 10.55 -12.22
C PRO A 4 16.18 11.47 -11.01
N GLY A 5 15.85 12.75 -11.14
CA GLY A 5 16.09 13.77 -10.10
C GLY A 5 15.04 13.84 -9.00
N PHE A 6 14.30 12.75 -8.75
CA PHE A 6 13.26 12.73 -7.72
C PHE A 6 13.86 12.67 -6.31
N SER A 7 13.27 13.41 -5.38
CA SER A 7 13.50 13.21 -3.96
C SER A 7 12.63 12.08 -3.41
N LEU A 8 13.01 11.51 -2.26
CA LEU A 8 12.20 10.52 -1.57
C LEU A 8 10.82 11.08 -1.20
N GLU A 9 10.79 12.31 -0.70
CA GLU A 9 9.56 12.98 -0.29
C GLU A 9 8.58 13.16 -1.45
N GLN A 10 9.08 13.45 -2.67
CA GLN A 10 8.23 13.56 -3.85
C GLN A 10 7.58 12.23 -4.22
N LEU A 11 8.37 11.14 -4.21
CA LEU A 11 7.86 9.80 -4.54
C LEU A 11 6.88 9.31 -3.46
N MET A 12 7.21 9.53 -2.19
CA MET A 12 6.38 9.17 -1.04
C MET A 12 5.06 9.94 -1.01
N GLU A 13 5.07 11.24 -1.35
CA GLU A 13 3.85 12.05 -1.44
C GLU A 13 2.89 11.50 -2.50
N LEU A 14 3.41 11.15 -3.68
CA LEU A 14 2.60 10.62 -4.77
C LEU A 14 2.15 9.17 -4.51
N ALA A 15 2.99 8.35 -3.87
CA ALA A 15 2.65 7.00 -3.46
C ALA A 15 1.52 7.00 -2.43
N GLY A 16 1.65 7.77 -1.35
CA GLY A 16 0.60 7.88 -0.34
C GLY A 16 -0.69 8.53 -0.86
N LEU A 17 -0.60 9.49 -1.80
CA LEU A 17 -1.77 10.00 -2.51
C LEU A 17 -2.48 8.90 -3.31
N SER A 18 -1.72 8.04 -3.99
CA SER A 18 -2.29 6.89 -4.70
C SER A 18 -2.98 5.93 -3.73
N VAL A 19 -2.36 5.63 -2.58
CA VAL A 19 -2.98 4.78 -1.55
C VAL A 19 -4.28 5.39 -1.04
N ALA A 20 -4.29 6.69 -0.73
CA ALA A 20 -5.49 7.37 -0.25
C ALA A 20 -6.63 7.34 -1.28
N GLU A 21 -6.31 7.53 -2.56
CA GLU A 21 -7.30 7.46 -3.65
C GLU A 21 -7.90 6.05 -3.78
N ALA A 22 -7.08 5.00 -3.79
CA ALA A 22 -7.57 3.62 -3.82
C ALA A 22 -8.43 3.29 -2.58
N VAL A 23 -8.01 3.72 -1.39
CA VAL A 23 -8.79 3.52 -0.16
C VAL A 23 -10.15 4.21 -0.28
N TYR A 24 -10.19 5.45 -0.78
CA TYR A 24 -11.44 6.20 -0.96
C TYR A 24 -12.39 5.46 -1.91
N ASP A 25 -11.91 5.03 -3.08
CA ASP A 25 -12.72 4.28 -4.07
C ASP A 25 -13.27 2.97 -3.52
N VAL A 26 -12.57 2.36 -2.56
CA VAL A 26 -12.97 1.09 -1.97
C VAL A 26 -14.14 1.25 -1.00
N ILE A 27 -14.18 2.33 -0.21
CA ILE A 27 -15.15 2.48 0.89
C ILE A 27 -16.18 3.58 0.71
N VAL A 28 -16.00 4.45 -0.29
CA VAL A 28 -16.97 5.50 -0.63
C VAL A 28 -17.66 5.12 -1.93
N VAL A 29 -18.94 4.75 -1.82
CA VAL A 29 -19.77 4.44 -2.98
C VAL A 29 -20.33 5.75 -3.56
N PRO A 30 -20.25 5.96 -4.89
CA PRO A 30 -20.86 7.11 -5.54
C PRO A 30 -22.35 7.21 -5.19
N GLY A 31 -22.75 8.35 -4.60
CA GLY A 31 -24.12 8.59 -4.13
C GLY A 31 -24.33 8.47 -2.61
N GLU A 32 -23.36 7.95 -1.85
CA GLU A 32 -23.32 8.03 -0.37
C GLU A 32 -22.51 9.24 0.14
N GLU A 33 -22.05 10.12 -0.77
CA GLU A 33 -21.30 11.32 -0.42
C GLU A 33 -22.16 12.28 0.43
N GLY A 34 -21.93 12.25 1.74
CA GLY A 34 -22.58 13.12 2.71
C GLY A 34 -22.31 14.60 2.45
N GLY A 35 -23.26 15.26 1.80
CA GLY A 35 -23.96 16.42 2.37
C GLY A 35 -23.09 17.60 2.82
N GLY A 36 -22.27 18.15 1.93
CA GLY A 36 -21.74 19.51 2.05
C GLY A 36 -22.55 20.51 1.22
N LYS A 37 -23.74 20.92 1.69
CA LYS A 37 -24.35 22.22 1.31
C LYS A 37 -25.22 22.74 2.45
N ASP A 38 -24.82 23.87 3.02
CA ASP A 38 -25.62 24.74 3.89
C ASP A 38 -26.86 25.28 3.14
N GLY A 39 -27.85 24.42 2.90
CA GLY A 39 -29.00 24.77 2.07
C GLY A 39 -30.17 23.81 2.17
N GLY A 40 -30.82 23.75 3.33
CA GLY A 40 -32.29 23.64 3.43
C GLY A 40 -33.01 22.46 2.78
N GLY A 41 -32.44 21.25 2.73
CA GLY A 41 -33.14 20.04 2.28
C GLY A 41 -32.83 18.83 3.16
N GLY A 42 -33.85 18.28 3.82
CA GLY A 42 -33.74 17.19 4.81
C GLY A 42 -33.40 15.82 4.20
N GLY A 43 -32.16 15.64 3.74
CA GLY A 43 -31.54 14.34 3.52
C GLY A 43 -30.75 13.89 4.76
N THR A 44 -30.83 12.61 5.11
CA THR A 44 -30.07 12.01 6.22
C THR A 44 -28.57 12.10 5.95
N LYS A 45 -27.81 12.78 6.82
CA LYS A 45 -26.34 12.85 6.73
C LYS A 45 -25.78 11.49 7.16
N GLY A 46 -25.20 10.73 6.23
CA GLY A 46 -24.45 9.51 6.57
C GLY A 46 -23.25 9.83 7.48
N ARG A 47 -22.84 8.86 8.31
CA ARG A 47 -21.67 8.99 9.19
C ARG A 47 -20.38 9.04 8.35
N LYS A 48 -19.43 9.88 8.75
CA LYS A 48 -18.09 9.98 8.16
C LYS A 48 -17.36 8.63 8.23
N LYS A 49 -16.81 8.13 7.12
CA LYS A 49 -16.10 6.84 7.11
C LYS A 49 -14.78 6.93 7.88
N ARG A 50 -14.44 5.88 8.64
CA ARG A 50 -13.28 5.79 9.53
C ARG A 50 -12.21 4.84 8.98
N ALA A 51 -10.97 5.31 8.92
CA ALA A 51 -9.81 4.57 8.46
C ALA A 51 -8.78 4.41 9.59
N LEU A 52 -8.30 3.19 9.81
CA LEU A 52 -7.13 2.92 10.65
C LEU A 52 -5.92 2.62 9.75
N LEU A 53 -4.82 3.34 9.92
CA LEU A 53 -3.59 3.10 9.17
C LEU A 53 -2.50 2.62 10.12
N VAL A 54 -1.96 1.42 9.89
CA VAL A 54 -0.88 0.85 10.69
C VAL A 54 0.43 1.03 9.95
N CYS A 55 1.27 1.94 10.43
CA CYS A 55 2.49 2.37 9.76
C CYS A 55 3.73 1.69 10.37
N GLY A 56 4.58 1.15 9.49
CA GLY A 56 5.88 0.60 9.87
C GLY A 56 6.99 1.64 9.95
N PRO A 57 8.22 1.24 10.30
CA PRO A 57 9.31 2.16 10.60
C PRO A 57 10.02 2.72 9.36
N GLY A 58 9.68 2.21 8.17
CA GLY A 58 10.35 2.52 6.89
C GLY A 58 9.46 3.25 5.90
N ASN A 59 9.81 3.16 4.61
CA ASN A 59 9.14 3.91 3.54
C ASN A 59 7.64 3.57 3.44
N ASN A 60 7.26 2.29 3.56
CA ASN A 60 5.85 1.88 3.52
C ASN A 60 5.01 2.59 4.60
N GLY A 61 5.58 2.77 5.80
CA GLY A 61 4.91 3.54 6.86
C GLY A 61 4.85 5.04 6.58
N GLY A 62 5.82 5.58 5.84
CA GLY A 62 5.77 6.94 5.31
C GLY A 62 4.64 7.12 4.29
N ASP A 63 4.47 6.16 3.38
CA ASP A 63 3.36 6.14 2.42
C ASP A 63 2.02 6.09 3.16
N GLY A 64 1.92 5.29 4.24
CA GLY A 64 0.76 5.27 5.15
C GLY A 64 0.49 6.60 5.86
N LEU A 65 1.52 7.31 6.33
CA LEU A 65 1.35 8.64 6.95
C LEU A 65 0.83 9.67 5.94
N VAL A 66 1.41 9.68 4.73
CA VAL A 66 0.92 10.53 3.63
C VAL A 66 -0.53 10.19 3.29
N ALA A 67 -0.85 8.89 3.17
CA ALA A 67 -2.21 8.44 2.87
C ALA A 67 -3.21 8.89 3.94
N ALA A 68 -2.86 8.77 5.23
CA ALA A 68 -3.70 9.22 6.34
C ALA A 68 -4.07 10.71 6.21
N ARG A 69 -3.08 11.57 5.92
CA ARG A 69 -3.29 13.00 5.70
C ARG A 69 -4.23 13.28 4.52
N HIS A 70 -4.02 12.62 3.38
CA HIS A 70 -4.90 12.79 2.21
C HIS A 70 -6.33 12.30 2.49
N LEU A 71 -6.51 11.19 3.21
CA LEU A 71 -7.84 10.70 3.57
C LEU A 71 -8.64 11.71 4.41
N VAL A 72 -7.98 12.47 5.30
CA VAL A 72 -8.63 13.58 6.01
C VAL A 72 -9.07 14.67 5.03
N HIS A 73 -8.23 15.05 4.06
CA HIS A 73 -8.60 16.01 3.02
C HIS A 73 -9.70 15.49 2.09
N PHE A 74 -9.84 14.18 1.93
CA PHE A 74 -10.93 13.54 1.20
C PHE A 74 -12.22 13.44 2.02
N GLY A 75 -12.22 13.92 3.26
CA GLY A 75 -13.40 13.95 4.12
C GLY A 75 -13.62 12.67 4.93
N LEU A 76 -12.58 11.88 5.19
CA LEU A 76 -12.64 10.70 6.08
C LEU A 76 -12.03 11.00 7.45
N ASP A 77 -12.37 10.19 8.45
CA ASP A 77 -11.71 10.18 9.76
C ASP A 77 -10.58 9.18 9.73
N ALA A 78 -9.33 9.64 9.93
CA ALA A 78 -8.17 8.77 9.94
C ALA A 78 -7.56 8.69 11.34
N THR A 79 -7.18 7.48 11.75
CA THR A 79 -6.36 7.20 12.94
C THR A 79 -5.10 6.47 12.48
N VAL A 80 -3.94 6.89 12.99
CA VAL A 80 -2.66 6.22 12.70
C VAL A 80 -2.21 5.42 13.91
N VAL A 81 -1.70 4.21 13.68
CA VAL A 81 -0.90 3.45 14.64
C VAL A 81 0.52 3.43 14.12
N TYR A 82 1.45 4.06 14.84
CA TYR A 82 2.86 4.13 14.47
C TYR A 82 3.76 3.72 15.65
N PRO A 83 3.97 2.40 15.86
CA PRO A 83 4.60 1.87 17.07
C PRO A 83 6.07 2.26 17.23
N VAL A 84 6.83 2.32 16.13
CA VAL A 84 8.25 2.71 16.15
C VAL A 84 8.47 3.86 15.19
N ARG A 85 8.54 5.07 15.73
CA ARG A 85 8.72 6.30 14.95
C ARG A 85 10.16 6.45 14.50
N SER A 86 10.37 6.66 13.21
CA SER A 86 11.69 6.99 12.66
C SER A 86 12.12 8.39 13.07
N THR A 87 13.41 8.57 13.35
CA THR A 87 14.00 9.87 13.71
C THR A 87 14.46 10.69 12.50
N LYS A 88 14.36 10.14 11.27
CA LYS A 88 14.74 10.88 10.07
C LYS A 88 13.76 12.04 9.84
N THR A 89 14.28 13.18 9.42
CA THR A 89 13.53 14.44 9.30
C THR A 89 12.25 14.33 8.48
N HIS A 90 12.26 13.61 7.35
CA HIS A 90 11.04 13.45 6.54
C HIS A 90 9.92 12.73 7.29
N PHE A 91 10.20 11.67 8.05
CA PHE A 91 9.16 10.99 8.85
C PHE A 91 8.67 11.87 10.00
N VAL A 92 9.56 12.62 10.67
CA VAL A 92 9.18 13.58 11.71
C VAL A 92 8.24 14.65 11.12
N ASN A 93 8.54 15.14 9.92
CA ASN A 93 7.69 16.11 9.24
C ASN A 93 6.33 15.52 8.85
N LEU A 94 6.29 14.27 8.37
CA LEU A 94 5.02 13.58 8.06
C LEU A 94 4.15 13.40 9.30
N VAL A 95 4.75 13.01 10.43
CA VAL A 95 4.05 12.92 11.72
C VAL A 95 3.44 14.26 12.11
N ARG A 96 4.21 15.36 12.02
CA ARG A 96 3.70 16.71 12.29
C ARG A 96 2.57 17.11 11.35
N GLN A 97 2.69 16.81 10.06
CA GLN A 97 1.63 17.09 9.09
C GLN A 97 0.33 16.35 9.41
N CYS A 98 0.42 15.10 9.89
CA CYS A 98 -0.75 14.36 10.38
C CYS A 98 -1.35 15.01 11.63
N GLU A 99 -0.52 15.41 12.60
CA GLU A 99 -0.95 16.12 13.81
C GLU A 99 -1.61 17.48 13.49
N ASP A 100 -1.07 18.22 12.52
CA ASP A 100 -1.58 19.53 12.07
C ASP A 100 -2.99 19.44 11.46
N VAL A 101 -3.36 18.29 10.88
CA VAL A 101 -4.72 18.02 10.39
C VAL A 101 -5.58 17.22 11.38
N GLY A 102 -5.11 17.08 12.63
CA GLY A 102 -5.88 16.49 13.74
C GLY A 102 -5.91 14.96 13.79
N ILE A 103 -5.02 14.26 13.09
CA ILE A 103 -4.98 12.79 13.08
C ILE A 103 -4.39 12.27 14.40
N PRO A 104 -5.11 11.41 15.14
CA PRO A 104 -4.55 10.73 16.31
C PRO A 104 -3.46 9.73 15.89
N ILE A 105 -2.28 9.81 16.52
CA ILE A 105 -1.16 8.89 16.27
C ILE A 105 -0.89 8.06 17.53
N LEU A 106 -1.33 6.80 17.49
CA LEU A 106 -1.25 5.85 18.58
C LEU A 106 0.01 4.98 18.48
N GLU A 107 0.46 4.44 19.62
CA GLU A 107 1.59 3.50 19.64
C GLU A 107 1.16 2.05 19.40
N ARG A 108 -0.13 1.73 19.60
CA ARG A 108 -0.68 0.37 19.50
C ARG A 108 -2.09 0.41 18.95
N VAL A 109 -2.49 -0.68 18.32
CA VAL A 109 -3.86 -0.86 17.83
C VAL A 109 -4.83 -0.89 19.02
N PRO A 110 -5.91 -0.09 19.03
CA PRO A 110 -6.89 -0.08 20.12
C PRO A 110 -7.56 -1.44 20.30
N ALA A 111 -7.62 -1.93 21.53
CA ALA A 111 -8.31 -3.18 21.86
C ALA A 111 -9.83 -3.06 21.61
N ALA A 112 -10.48 -4.17 21.24
CA ALA A 112 -11.90 -4.22 20.91
C ALA A 112 -12.82 -3.77 22.06
N SER A 113 -12.39 -3.90 23.32
CA SER A 113 -13.17 -3.56 24.50
C SER A 113 -13.05 -2.10 24.95
N SER A 114 -12.23 -1.28 24.31
CA SER A 114 -11.87 0.06 24.81
C SER A 114 -12.69 1.22 24.21
N THR A 115 -13.57 0.97 23.25
CA THR A 115 -14.39 2.02 22.62
C THR A 115 -15.85 1.90 23.05
N SER A 116 -16.13 2.22 24.31
CA SER A 116 -17.42 2.84 24.64
C SER A 116 -17.32 4.37 24.74
N HIS A 117 -16.16 4.99 24.97
CA HIS A 117 -16.09 6.44 25.21
C HIS A 117 -14.74 7.11 24.84
N ALA A 118 -14.50 7.39 23.56
CA ALA A 118 -13.38 8.25 23.17
C ALA A 118 -13.74 9.18 22.00
N CYS A 119 -14.85 9.88 22.15
CA CYS A 119 -15.07 11.23 21.62
C CYS A 119 -16.16 11.84 22.52
N ALA A 120 -15.76 12.30 23.70
CA ALA A 120 -16.55 13.24 24.46
C ALA A 120 -16.29 14.64 23.88
N ASP A 121 -16.82 14.87 22.67
CA ASP A 121 -17.26 16.20 22.26
C ASP A 121 -18.79 16.09 22.16
N ASP A 122 -19.48 16.96 22.90
CA ASP A 122 -20.89 16.95 23.31
C ASP A 122 -21.95 17.05 22.19
N ASP A 123 -21.70 16.49 21.00
CA ASP A 123 -22.65 16.48 19.86
C ASP A 123 -22.79 15.09 19.21
N TYR A 124 -22.48 14.02 19.92
CA TYR A 124 -22.78 12.64 19.48
C TYR A 124 -24.28 12.37 19.64
N HIS A 125 -25.08 12.92 18.73
CA HIS A 125 -26.38 12.35 18.45
C HIS A 125 -26.14 10.94 17.88
N ASP A 126 -26.51 9.95 18.68
CA ASP A 126 -26.69 8.56 18.31
C ASP A 126 -27.77 8.50 17.20
N ASP A 127 -27.39 8.90 15.99
CA ASP A 127 -28.25 8.81 14.82
C ASP A 127 -28.15 7.37 14.31
N GLU A 128 -29.01 6.51 14.86
CA GLU A 128 -29.26 5.13 14.45
C GLU A 128 -29.66 4.99 12.96
N SER A 129 -29.61 6.05 12.14
CA SER A 129 -30.09 6.06 10.76
C SER A 129 -29.02 6.06 9.66
N GLY A 130 -27.73 5.85 10.00
CA GLY A 130 -26.63 5.78 9.01
C GLY A 130 -25.56 4.71 9.24
N ASP A 131 -25.69 3.87 10.27
CA ASP A 131 -24.84 2.68 10.43
C ASP A 131 -25.39 1.56 9.55
N ASP A 132 -24.53 0.83 8.85
CA ASP A 132 -24.96 -0.34 8.06
C ASP A 132 -25.35 -1.54 8.93
N GLY A 133 -25.56 -1.30 10.23
CA GLY A 133 -25.91 -2.26 11.27
C GLY A 133 -24.76 -3.19 11.65
N ARG A 134 -23.54 -2.98 11.12
CA ARG A 134 -22.39 -3.87 11.39
C ARG A 134 -21.63 -3.51 12.66
N GLY A 135 -21.82 -2.31 13.23
CA GLY A 135 -21.16 -1.91 14.48
C GLY A 135 -19.63 -1.90 14.42
N ARG A 136 -19.05 -1.84 13.21
CA ARG A 136 -17.61 -1.93 12.98
C ARG A 136 -16.89 -0.67 13.39
N ARG A 137 -15.73 -0.80 14.07
CA ARG A 137 -14.97 0.35 14.60
C ARG A 137 -14.31 1.18 13.51
N TYR A 138 -13.83 0.52 12.45
CA TYR A 138 -13.26 1.15 11.28
C TYR A 138 -13.94 0.59 10.03
N ASP A 139 -14.15 1.44 9.05
CA ASP A 139 -14.69 1.04 7.74
C ASP A 139 -13.57 0.39 6.89
N VAL A 140 -12.33 0.86 7.07
CA VAL A 140 -11.11 0.33 6.44
C VAL A 140 -9.94 0.27 7.42
N VAL A 141 -9.11 -0.76 7.27
CA VAL A 141 -7.81 -0.90 7.93
C VAL A 141 -6.74 -1.01 6.87
N VAL A 142 -5.70 -0.17 6.95
CA VAL A 142 -4.62 -0.08 5.99
C VAL A 142 -3.34 -0.63 6.60
N ASP A 143 -2.85 -1.72 6.01
CA ASP A 143 -1.54 -2.30 6.28
C ASP A 143 -0.46 -1.52 5.49
N ALA A 144 0.23 -0.63 6.20
CA ALA A 144 1.38 0.12 5.72
C ALA A 144 2.64 -0.25 6.54
N VAL A 145 2.74 -1.51 7.01
CA VAL A 145 3.79 -1.92 7.94
C VAL A 145 5.09 -2.25 7.20
N PHE A 146 5.09 -3.26 6.34
CA PHE A 146 6.28 -3.73 5.65
C PHE A 146 6.05 -3.82 4.14
N GLY A 147 6.84 -3.06 3.38
CA GLY A 147 6.85 -3.14 1.92
C GLY A 147 7.91 -4.13 1.40
N PHE A 148 8.21 -4.01 0.10
CA PHE A 148 9.05 -4.97 -0.62
C PHE A 148 10.48 -5.17 -0.06
N SER A 149 11.04 -4.19 0.66
CA SER A 149 12.41 -4.26 1.20
C SER A 149 12.53 -5.07 2.49
N PHE A 150 11.43 -5.62 3.02
CA PHE A 150 11.45 -6.41 4.24
C PHE A 150 12.02 -7.83 4.01
N ARG A 151 13.22 -8.09 4.54
CA ARG A 151 13.96 -9.36 4.40
C ARG A 151 13.95 -10.25 5.66
N GLY A 152 13.04 -10.02 6.60
CA GLY A 152 12.97 -10.77 7.87
C GLY A 152 12.22 -12.10 7.75
N SER A 153 12.53 -13.06 8.64
CA SER A 153 11.87 -14.37 8.70
C SER A 153 10.40 -14.28 9.10
N ALA A 154 10.04 -13.35 9.99
CA ALA A 154 8.67 -13.03 10.40
C ALA A 154 8.62 -11.63 11.07
N PRO A 155 7.49 -10.91 11.02
CA PRO A 155 7.23 -9.74 11.85
C PRO A 155 7.51 -10.01 13.33
N ARG A 156 8.17 -9.07 14.00
CA ARG A 156 8.39 -9.11 15.47
C ARG A 156 7.49 -8.10 16.15
N GLU A 157 7.34 -8.22 17.46
CA GLU A 157 6.70 -7.18 18.26
C GLU A 157 7.40 -5.81 18.07
N PRO A 158 6.64 -4.70 18.03
CA PRO A 158 5.18 -4.60 18.24
C PRO A 158 4.32 -4.90 16.99
N TYR A 159 4.93 -5.23 15.86
CA TYR A 159 4.24 -5.39 14.58
C TYR A 159 3.49 -6.71 14.43
N ALA A 160 3.96 -7.78 15.07
CA ALA A 160 3.27 -9.07 15.09
C ALA A 160 1.84 -8.92 15.67
N SER A 161 1.72 -8.31 16.84
CA SER A 161 0.42 -8.01 17.45
C SER A 161 -0.42 -7.04 16.63
N ALA A 162 0.19 -6.04 16.00
CA ALA A 162 -0.53 -5.09 15.15
C ALA A 162 -1.13 -5.77 13.90
N ILE A 163 -0.35 -6.63 13.23
CA ILE A 163 -0.81 -7.41 12.07
C ILE A 163 -1.96 -8.34 12.45
N ALA A 164 -1.84 -9.08 13.56
CA ALA A 164 -2.92 -9.93 14.05
C ALA A 164 -4.22 -9.14 14.32
N ALA A 165 -4.10 -7.92 14.87
CA ALA A 165 -5.25 -7.07 15.12
C ALA A 165 -5.93 -6.58 13.82
N MET A 166 -5.17 -6.34 12.75
CA MET A 166 -5.75 -5.99 11.44
C MET A 166 -6.53 -7.17 10.84
N SER A 167 -5.97 -8.38 10.89
CA SER A 167 -6.67 -9.60 10.45
C SER A 167 -7.95 -9.83 11.25
N ASP A 168 -7.90 -9.67 12.57
CA ASP A 168 -9.07 -9.77 13.44
C ASP A 168 -10.17 -8.73 13.08
N MET A 169 -9.80 -7.49 12.79
CA MET A 169 -10.75 -6.44 12.37
C MET A 169 -11.41 -6.76 11.02
N ARG A 170 -10.68 -7.39 10.11
CA ARG A 170 -11.23 -7.87 8.85
C ARG A 170 -12.24 -8.99 9.08
N GLU A 171 -11.85 -10.01 9.84
CA GLU A 171 -12.65 -11.23 10.01
C GLU A 171 -13.86 -11.05 10.93
N LYS A 172 -13.69 -10.32 12.04
CA LYS A 172 -14.69 -10.21 13.11
C LYS A 172 -15.52 -8.94 12.99
N ASP A 173 -14.89 -7.82 12.64
CA ASP A 173 -15.57 -6.52 12.54
C ASP A 173 -16.03 -6.24 11.10
N GLY A 174 -15.61 -7.02 10.10
CA GLY A 174 -15.98 -6.79 8.69
C GLY A 174 -15.38 -5.49 8.12
N SER A 175 -14.23 -5.06 8.65
CA SER A 175 -13.45 -3.94 8.08
C SER A 175 -12.82 -4.37 6.76
N VAL A 176 -12.75 -3.48 5.78
CA VAL A 176 -11.98 -3.76 4.56
C VAL A 176 -10.49 -3.67 4.87
N LEU A 177 -9.72 -4.71 4.56
CA LEU A 177 -8.26 -4.70 4.75
C LEU A 177 -7.55 -4.37 3.44
N VAL A 178 -6.76 -3.30 3.46
CA VAL A 178 -5.98 -2.81 2.31
C VAL A 178 -4.49 -2.92 2.63
N SER A 179 -3.71 -3.62 1.80
CA SER A 179 -2.24 -3.64 1.95
C SER A 179 -1.56 -2.72 0.95
N VAL A 180 -0.63 -1.91 1.47
CA VAL A 180 0.22 -1.02 0.68
C VAL A 180 1.45 -1.77 0.21
N ASP A 181 1.59 -1.83 -1.11
CA ASP A 181 2.67 -2.42 -1.88
C ASP A 181 2.80 -3.94 -1.79
N VAL A 182 2.96 -4.45 -0.56
CA VAL A 182 3.11 -5.86 -0.22
C VAL A 182 2.33 -6.13 1.07
N PRO A 183 1.50 -7.18 1.15
CA PRO A 183 0.90 -7.57 2.41
C PRO A 183 1.97 -7.90 3.43
N SER A 184 1.93 -7.25 4.59
CA SER A 184 2.99 -7.35 5.58
C SER A 184 3.15 -8.77 6.09
N GLY A 185 4.37 -9.28 5.95
CA GLY A 185 4.69 -10.68 6.26
C GLY A 185 4.71 -11.59 5.04
N TRP A 186 4.28 -11.15 3.87
CA TRP A 186 4.42 -11.96 2.66
C TRP A 186 5.85 -11.97 2.14
N ASP A 187 6.22 -13.07 1.47
CA ASP A 187 7.49 -13.16 0.76
C ASP A 187 7.38 -12.57 -0.65
N VAL A 188 8.25 -11.60 -0.96
CA VAL A 188 8.20 -10.82 -2.20
C VAL A 188 8.67 -11.64 -3.39
N ASP A 189 9.66 -12.50 -3.18
CA ASP A 189 10.34 -13.27 -4.22
C ASP A 189 9.68 -14.62 -4.53
N GLY A 190 8.71 -15.01 -3.68
CA GLY A 190 7.86 -16.19 -3.89
C GLY A 190 8.63 -17.50 -3.94
N ALA A 191 9.72 -17.64 -3.18
CA ALA A 191 10.51 -18.86 -3.14
C ALA A 191 9.69 -20.00 -2.51
N GLY A 192 8.86 -20.67 -3.34
CA GLY A 192 8.03 -21.81 -2.93
C GLY A 192 6.58 -21.80 -3.45
N GLY A 193 6.14 -20.77 -4.19
CA GLY A 193 4.78 -20.72 -4.73
C GLY A 193 3.69 -20.36 -3.70
N ASP A 194 4.06 -20.19 -2.43
CA ASP A 194 3.19 -19.69 -1.37
C ASP A 194 3.76 -18.37 -0.82
N ALA A 195 3.15 -17.25 -1.18
CA ALA A 195 3.57 -15.94 -0.71
C ALA A 195 3.29 -15.73 0.80
N THR A 196 2.48 -16.58 1.42
CA THR A 196 2.15 -16.54 2.86
C THR A 196 3.20 -17.23 3.74
N ALA A 197 4.30 -17.70 3.14
CA ALA A 197 5.31 -18.61 3.73
C ALA A 197 6.01 -18.12 5.02
N ARG A 198 5.86 -16.86 5.45
CA ARG A 198 6.45 -16.38 6.71
C ARG A 198 5.57 -16.60 7.94
N GLY A 199 4.48 -17.37 7.80
CA GLY A 199 3.60 -17.76 8.90
C GLY A 199 2.76 -16.62 9.46
N VAL A 200 2.46 -15.62 8.63
CA VAL A 200 1.60 -14.48 8.98
C VAL A 200 0.30 -14.63 8.22
N ASP A 201 -0.79 -14.77 8.97
CA ASP A 201 -2.15 -14.84 8.44
C ASP A 201 -2.70 -13.43 8.22
N LEU A 202 -2.21 -12.75 7.18
CA LEU A 202 -2.71 -11.45 6.74
C LEU A 202 -3.08 -11.56 5.27
N VAL A 203 -4.38 -11.70 4.99
CA VAL A 203 -4.92 -11.79 3.63
C VAL A 203 -5.78 -10.54 3.39
N PRO A 204 -5.28 -9.54 2.65
CA PRO A 204 -6.02 -8.31 2.41
C PRO A 204 -7.15 -8.53 1.38
N ASP A 205 -8.20 -7.74 1.50
CA ASP A 205 -9.27 -7.65 0.48
C ASP A 205 -8.81 -6.85 -0.73
N VAL A 206 -7.92 -5.89 -0.50
CA VAL A 206 -7.40 -4.97 -1.51
C VAL A 206 -5.88 -4.87 -1.44
N LEU A 207 -5.22 -4.93 -2.60
CA LEU A 207 -3.80 -4.65 -2.75
C LEU A 207 -3.61 -3.34 -3.52
N VAL A 208 -2.74 -2.45 -3.04
CA VAL A 208 -2.30 -1.25 -3.78
C VAL A 208 -0.82 -1.39 -4.11
N SER A 209 -0.49 -1.86 -5.31
CA SER A 209 0.90 -1.94 -5.77
C SER A 209 1.43 -0.57 -6.15
N LEU A 210 2.64 -0.23 -5.68
CA LEU A 210 3.27 1.06 -5.98
C LEU A 210 4.33 0.91 -7.07
N THR A 211 4.32 1.84 -8.03
CA THR A 211 5.15 1.89 -9.25
C THR A 211 4.87 0.75 -10.23
N ALA A 212 5.04 -0.49 -9.81
CA ALA A 212 4.73 -1.69 -10.56
C ALA A 212 4.39 -2.84 -9.59
N PRO A 213 3.49 -3.76 -9.95
CA PRO A 213 3.18 -4.90 -9.10
C PRO A 213 4.34 -5.87 -8.98
N LYS A 214 4.44 -6.49 -7.81
CA LYS A 214 5.46 -7.50 -7.47
C LYS A 214 4.99 -8.88 -7.94
N VAL A 215 5.91 -9.85 -8.00
CA VAL A 215 5.63 -11.19 -8.55
C VAL A 215 4.49 -11.89 -7.81
N PHE A 216 4.41 -11.78 -6.48
CA PHE A 216 3.33 -12.39 -5.70
C PHE A 216 1.94 -11.87 -6.08
N ALA A 217 1.82 -10.68 -6.69
CA ALA A 217 0.53 -10.11 -7.04
C ALA A 217 -0.23 -11.01 -8.05
N ARG A 218 0.46 -11.86 -8.82
CA ARG A 218 -0.18 -12.85 -9.71
C ARG A 218 -1.10 -13.84 -9.00
N SER A 219 -0.73 -14.22 -7.78
CA SER A 219 -1.52 -15.16 -6.96
C SER A 219 -2.49 -14.44 -6.03
N PHE A 220 -2.50 -13.11 -6.02
CA PHE A 220 -3.46 -12.34 -5.24
C PHE A 220 -4.88 -12.51 -5.80
N ARG A 221 -5.85 -12.65 -4.90
CA ARG A 221 -7.26 -12.88 -5.21
C ARG A 221 -8.09 -11.91 -4.38
N GLY A 222 -8.17 -10.68 -4.85
CA GLY A 222 -8.87 -9.55 -4.25
C GLY A 222 -8.91 -8.39 -5.24
N ARG A 223 -9.38 -7.22 -4.81
CA ARG A 223 -9.33 -6.02 -5.66
C ARG A 223 -7.91 -5.49 -5.71
N HIS A 224 -7.40 -5.17 -6.90
CA HIS A 224 -6.01 -4.78 -7.06
C HIS A 224 -5.93 -3.42 -7.72
N PHE A 225 -5.18 -2.51 -7.13
CA PHE A 225 -4.89 -1.19 -7.68
C PHE A 225 -3.41 -1.05 -7.97
N VAL A 226 -3.08 -0.33 -9.04
CA VAL A 226 -1.73 0.10 -9.35
C VAL A 226 -1.66 1.62 -9.20
N GLY A 227 -0.80 2.07 -8.29
CA GLY A 227 -0.53 3.48 -8.00
C GLY A 227 0.91 3.88 -8.28
N GLY A 228 1.26 5.13 -8.00
CA GLY A 228 2.60 5.66 -8.23
C GLY A 228 2.82 6.07 -9.68
N ARG A 229 1.94 6.95 -10.19
CA ARG A 229 1.98 7.52 -11.55
C ARG A 229 3.13 8.52 -11.73
N PHE A 230 4.37 8.04 -11.62
CA PHE A 230 5.57 8.87 -11.74
C PHE A 230 6.75 8.16 -12.41
N LEU A 231 6.58 6.92 -12.89
CA LEU A 231 7.64 6.21 -13.60
C LEU A 231 7.96 6.93 -14.93
N PRO A 232 9.18 7.45 -15.13
CA PRO A 232 9.51 8.13 -16.38
C PRO A 232 9.43 7.16 -17.58
N PRO A 233 8.89 7.59 -18.75
CA PRO A 233 8.76 6.71 -19.91
C PRO A 233 10.07 6.03 -20.34
N ALA A 234 11.19 6.76 -20.30
CA ALA A 234 12.51 6.19 -20.63
C ALA A 234 12.97 5.12 -19.62
N LEU A 235 12.53 5.20 -18.36
CA LEU A 235 12.82 4.19 -17.36
C LEU A 235 11.91 2.97 -17.53
N ALA A 236 10.64 3.21 -17.85
CA ALA A 236 9.68 2.18 -18.20
C ALA A 236 10.16 1.35 -19.41
N GLU A 237 10.55 2.03 -20.51
CA GLU A 237 11.11 1.40 -21.71
C GLU A 237 12.38 0.61 -21.41
N LYS A 238 13.32 1.19 -20.63
CA LYS A 238 14.57 0.53 -20.26
C LYS A 238 14.35 -0.80 -19.54
N TYR A 239 13.33 -0.89 -18.70
CA TYR A 239 13.04 -2.06 -17.87
C TYR A 239 11.91 -2.94 -18.42
N GLY A 240 11.43 -2.67 -19.65
CA GLY A 240 10.31 -3.42 -20.23
C GLY A 240 9.00 -3.28 -19.44
N ILE A 241 8.88 -2.25 -18.60
CA ILE A 241 7.68 -2.02 -17.79
C ILE A 241 6.70 -1.24 -18.65
N ARG A 242 5.51 -1.81 -18.86
CA ARG A 242 4.39 -1.06 -19.44
C ARG A 242 3.54 -0.47 -18.33
N MET A 243 3.52 0.85 -18.26
CA MET A 243 2.68 1.55 -17.29
C MET A 243 1.19 1.45 -17.69
N PRO A 244 0.29 1.28 -16.71
CA PRO A 244 -1.13 1.35 -16.97
C PRO A 244 -1.54 2.74 -17.48
N GLN A 245 -2.57 2.80 -18.31
CA GLN A 245 -3.18 4.07 -18.73
C GLN A 245 -4.11 4.57 -17.62
N TYR A 246 -3.56 5.34 -16.69
CA TYR A 246 -4.34 5.99 -15.64
C TYR A 246 -5.42 6.90 -16.25
N PRO A 247 -6.70 6.73 -15.89
CA PRO A 247 -7.76 7.58 -16.41
C PRO A 247 -7.62 9.02 -15.92
N ASP A 248 -7.78 9.98 -16.81
CA ASP A 248 -7.76 11.41 -16.52
C ASP A 248 -6.59 11.84 -15.62
N THR A 249 -6.88 12.45 -14.47
CA THR A 249 -5.91 12.92 -13.46
C THR A 249 -5.74 11.94 -12.29
N ARG A 250 -6.30 10.74 -12.39
CA ARG A 250 -6.24 9.71 -11.35
C ARG A 250 -4.78 9.28 -11.12
N GLN A 251 -4.45 8.98 -9.87
CA GLN A 251 -3.16 8.47 -9.43
C GLN A 251 -3.16 6.95 -9.28
N THR A 252 -4.35 6.33 -9.30
CA THR A 252 -4.55 4.88 -9.29
C THR A 252 -5.32 4.39 -10.51
N MET A 253 -5.17 3.09 -10.77
CA MET A 253 -6.01 2.33 -11.68
C MET A 253 -6.34 0.99 -11.04
N GLU A 254 -7.62 0.64 -10.96
CA GLU A 254 -8.04 -0.72 -10.59
C GLU A 254 -7.72 -1.65 -11.76
N VAL A 255 -7.16 -2.81 -11.42
CA VAL A 255 -6.78 -3.86 -12.34
C VAL A 255 -7.44 -5.16 -11.90
N GLU A 256 -7.89 -5.92 -12.88
CA GLU A 256 -8.45 -7.25 -12.68
C GLU A 256 -7.39 -8.28 -13.05
N ILE A 257 -7.32 -9.40 -12.33
CA ILE A 257 -6.42 -10.51 -12.67
C ILE A 257 -7.29 -11.71 -13.10
N ASP A 258 -7.41 -11.94 -14.41
CA ASP A 258 -8.14 -13.05 -15.01
C ASP A 258 -7.18 -14.13 -15.55
N ASP A 259 -7.17 -15.30 -14.91
CA ASP A 259 -6.32 -16.46 -15.24
C ASP A 259 -4.82 -16.09 -15.46
N GLY A 260 -4.32 -15.18 -14.61
CA GLY A 260 -2.96 -14.64 -14.65
C GLY A 260 -2.85 -13.30 -15.39
N LYS A 261 -3.73 -13.01 -16.35
CA LYS A 261 -3.71 -11.80 -17.18
C LYS A 261 -4.32 -10.62 -16.46
N VAL A 262 -3.74 -9.44 -16.63
CA VAL A 262 -4.23 -8.24 -15.94
C VAL A 262 -5.09 -7.38 -16.86
N THR A 263 -6.41 -7.33 -16.65
CA THR A 263 -7.36 -6.52 -17.45
C THR A 263 -7.75 -5.22 -16.75
N CYS A 264 -8.26 -4.24 -17.48
CA CYS A 264 -8.82 -3.00 -16.91
C CYS A 264 -10.10 -2.58 -17.64
N ASP A 265 -11.04 -1.99 -16.90
CA ASP A 265 -12.37 -1.60 -17.38
C ASP A 265 -12.39 -0.23 -18.10
N ALA A 266 -11.22 0.35 -18.36
CA ALA A 266 -11.09 1.56 -19.15
C ALA A 266 -11.36 1.21 -20.62
N GLY A 267 -12.56 1.52 -21.14
CA GLY A 267 -13.05 1.22 -22.49
C GLY A 267 -12.23 1.79 -23.68
N VAL A 268 -10.94 1.48 -23.72
CA VAL A 268 -9.95 1.78 -24.75
C VAL A 268 -9.08 0.53 -24.86
N ASP A 269 -8.94 -0.05 -26.06
CA ASP A 269 -8.23 -1.30 -26.38
C ASP A 269 -7.20 -1.74 -25.33
N SER A 270 -7.67 -2.45 -24.30
CA SER A 270 -6.92 -2.88 -23.11
C SER A 270 -6.16 -4.18 -23.33
N GLU A 271 -6.39 -4.84 -24.48
CA GLU A 271 -5.76 -6.11 -24.85
C GLU A 271 -4.23 -6.00 -24.98
N ASP A 272 -3.68 -4.83 -25.35
CA ASP A 272 -2.23 -4.68 -25.60
C ASP A 272 -1.39 -4.45 -24.34
N TRP A 273 -1.98 -4.01 -23.22
CA TRP A 273 -1.25 -3.88 -21.96
C TRP A 273 -1.33 -5.18 -21.14
N ALA A 274 -2.52 -5.77 -21.05
CA ALA A 274 -2.78 -7.02 -20.33
C ALA A 274 -1.91 -8.18 -20.83
N ALA A 275 -1.89 -8.39 -22.15
CA ALA A 275 -1.13 -9.45 -22.78
C ALA A 275 0.39 -9.24 -22.66
N GLN A 276 0.84 -7.99 -22.58
CA GLN A 276 2.26 -7.67 -22.54
C GLN A 276 2.83 -7.60 -21.12
N TYR A 277 2.00 -7.21 -20.15
CA TYR A 277 2.30 -7.44 -18.75
C TYR A 277 2.34 -8.95 -18.45
N GLN A 278 1.42 -9.75 -19.00
CA GLN A 278 1.50 -11.21 -18.93
C GLN A 278 2.80 -11.75 -19.55
N ALA A 279 3.22 -11.25 -20.73
CA ALA A 279 4.45 -11.69 -21.37
C ALA A 279 5.71 -11.35 -20.52
N TYR A 280 5.77 -10.14 -19.97
CA TYR A 280 6.81 -9.73 -19.01
C TYR A 280 6.85 -10.64 -17.80
N LEU A 281 5.67 -11.00 -17.29
CA LEU A 281 5.53 -11.89 -16.16
C LEU A 281 5.98 -13.33 -16.52
N ASP A 282 5.58 -13.85 -17.67
CA ASP A 282 5.95 -15.19 -18.14
C ASP A 282 7.47 -15.32 -18.38
N GLU A 283 8.11 -14.28 -18.91
CA GLU A 283 9.56 -14.24 -19.15
C GLU A 283 10.35 -14.40 -17.83
N ILE A 284 9.90 -13.75 -16.74
CA ILE A 284 10.48 -13.90 -15.40
C ILE A 284 10.27 -15.30 -14.81
N GLU A 285 9.13 -15.95 -15.12
CA GLU A 285 8.83 -17.29 -14.60
C GLU A 285 9.58 -18.40 -15.35
N VAL A 286 9.84 -18.19 -16.65
CA VAL A 286 10.68 -19.07 -17.48
C VAL A 286 12.15 -19.03 -17.02
N GLU A 287 12.68 -17.85 -16.67
CA GLU A 287 14.04 -17.74 -16.13
C GLU A 287 14.22 -18.49 -14.80
N LYS A 288 13.17 -18.58 -13.96
CA LYS A 288 13.21 -19.33 -12.69
C LYS A 288 13.11 -20.87 -12.84
N LYS A 289 12.66 -21.40 -14.00
CA LYS A 289 12.54 -22.85 -14.25
C LYS A 289 13.80 -23.51 -14.81
N ILE A 290 14.85 -22.75 -15.13
CA ILE A 290 16.15 -23.30 -15.52
C ILE A 290 16.93 -23.65 -14.25
N GLU A 291 16.61 -24.82 -13.67
CA GLU A 291 17.42 -25.42 -12.61
C GLU A 291 18.71 -25.98 -13.25
N VAL A 292 19.85 -25.40 -12.87
CA VAL A 292 21.16 -25.72 -13.41
C VAL A 292 21.64 -27.08 -12.88
N ASP A 293 21.81 -28.07 -13.76
CA ASP A 293 22.60 -29.27 -13.47
C ASP A 293 24.09 -28.86 -13.37
N LEU A 294 24.58 -28.80 -12.13
CA LEU A 294 25.91 -28.32 -11.76
C LEU A 294 27.00 -29.34 -12.10
N LYS A 295 27.29 -29.59 -13.38
CA LYS A 295 28.57 -30.18 -13.81
C LYS A 295 29.03 -29.59 -15.14
N ASP A 296 30.10 -28.81 -15.04
CA ASP A 296 30.97 -28.38 -16.15
C ASP A 296 30.31 -27.61 -17.30
N VAL A 297 30.33 -26.28 -17.24
CA VAL A 297 30.86 -25.42 -18.34
C VAL A 297 31.25 -24.06 -17.76
N ARG A 298 32.47 -23.62 -18.09
CA ARG A 298 32.98 -22.28 -17.81
C ARG A 298 32.34 -21.27 -18.76
N HIS A 299 31.90 -20.14 -18.18
CA HIS A 299 31.55 -18.86 -18.82
C HIS A 299 30.37 -18.82 -19.79
N VAL A 300 29.17 -18.59 -19.24
CA VAL A 300 28.30 -17.43 -19.53
C VAL A 300 27.57 -17.08 -18.23
N LYS A 301 27.67 -15.85 -17.73
CA LYS A 301 26.89 -15.38 -16.57
C LYS A 301 25.53 -14.91 -17.10
N VAL A 302 24.48 -15.67 -16.84
CA VAL A 302 23.09 -15.21 -16.95
C VAL A 302 22.77 -14.52 -15.63
N GLU A 303 22.45 -13.24 -15.73
CA GLU A 303 22.33 -12.32 -14.62
C GLU A 303 20.85 -12.15 -14.25
N ASP A 304 20.45 -12.71 -13.10
CA ASP A 304 19.10 -12.62 -12.52
C ASP A 304 18.68 -11.16 -12.31
N TRP A 305 17.84 -10.67 -13.21
CA TRP A 305 17.45 -9.26 -13.27
C TRP A 305 16.60 -8.82 -12.08
N SER A 306 15.84 -9.71 -11.46
CA SER A 306 15.05 -9.41 -10.25
C SER A 306 15.96 -9.13 -9.06
N LEU A 307 17.02 -9.95 -8.92
CA LEU A 307 18.08 -9.74 -7.96
C LEU A 307 18.88 -8.48 -8.30
N GLN A 308 19.12 -8.17 -9.58
CA GLN A 308 19.79 -6.93 -9.99
C GLN A 308 18.95 -5.68 -9.79
N TYR A 309 17.63 -5.72 -9.95
CA TYR A 309 16.75 -4.59 -9.70
C TYR A 309 16.58 -4.36 -8.21
N ALA A 310 16.41 -5.43 -7.42
CA ALA A 310 16.44 -5.35 -5.97
C ALA A 310 17.81 -4.89 -5.44
N GLN A 311 18.92 -5.38 -6.02
CA GLN A 311 20.28 -4.92 -5.71
C GLN A 311 20.50 -3.48 -6.18
N TYR A 312 19.96 -3.06 -7.32
CA TYR A 312 20.03 -1.68 -7.79
C TYR A 312 19.24 -0.76 -6.87
N CYS A 313 18.03 -1.12 -6.47
CA CYS A 313 17.26 -0.38 -5.48
C CYS A 313 18.00 -0.31 -4.13
N GLU A 314 18.54 -1.42 -3.63
CA GLU A 314 19.32 -1.45 -2.39
C GLU A 314 20.67 -0.70 -2.48
N GLU A 315 21.36 -0.79 -3.61
CA GLU A 315 22.65 -0.12 -3.85
C GLU A 315 22.45 1.36 -4.05
N LYS A 316 21.38 1.78 -4.73
CA LYS A 316 20.99 3.19 -4.84
C LYS A 316 20.51 3.74 -3.50
N GLU A 317 19.77 2.97 -2.72
CA GLU A 317 19.46 3.36 -1.34
C GLU A 317 20.74 3.45 -0.48
N ARG A 318 21.70 2.53 -0.64
CA ARG A 318 22.96 2.54 0.13
C ARG A 318 23.91 3.67 -0.27
N GLU A 319 24.00 4.03 -1.55
CA GLU A 319 24.74 5.21 -2.02
C GLU A 319 24.11 6.51 -1.50
N PHE A 320 22.77 6.55 -1.46
CA PHE A 320 22.01 7.72 -1.03
C PHE A 320 21.97 7.89 0.50
N PHE A 321 21.96 6.80 1.27
CA PHE A 321 21.90 6.81 2.74
C PHE A 321 23.23 6.51 3.46
N GLY A 322 24.21 5.89 2.80
CA GLY A 322 25.51 5.50 3.36
C GLY A 322 26.57 6.60 3.34
N SER A 323 26.40 7.62 2.50
CA SER A 323 27.34 8.75 2.33
C SER A 323 27.29 9.79 3.46
N ARG A 324 26.43 9.62 4.48
CA ARG A 324 26.32 10.54 5.65
C ARG A 324 27.04 10.08 6.92
N LYS A 325 27.90 9.06 6.89
CA LYS A 325 28.63 8.58 8.09
C LYS A 325 30.14 8.85 8.12
N THR A 326 30.69 9.64 7.21
CA THR A 326 32.14 9.94 7.24
C THR A 326 32.43 11.41 6.97
N THR A 327 31.97 12.30 7.84
CA THR A 327 32.63 13.59 8.12
C THR A 327 32.10 14.11 9.45
N GLU A 328 32.74 13.68 10.54
CA GLU A 328 32.97 14.46 11.77
C GLU A 328 33.85 13.57 12.66
N GLY A 329 35.16 13.70 12.41
CA GLY A 329 36.18 13.58 13.44
C GLY A 329 36.57 14.98 13.90
#